data_AF-A0A1V0GYL4-F1
#
_entry.id   AF-A0A1V0GYL4-F1
#
_cell.length_a   1.000
_cell.length_b   1.000
_cell.length_c   1.000
_cell.angle_alpha   90.00
_cell.angle_beta   90.00
_cell.angle_gamma   90.00
#
_symmetry.space_group_name_H-M   'P 1'
#
loop_
_entity.id
_entity.type
_entity.pdbx_description
1 polymer ?
#
loop_
_entity_poly.entity_id
_entity_poly.type
_entity_poly.pdbx_seq_one_letter_code
_entity_poly.pdbx_strand_id
1 'polypeptide(L)'
;MTVVKRIIFLPAIGAMAVFALLGQLSAQDEATTPKAQGSGASSLESTLEQAASELGLTDEAPAPAATAINTPYRDCPKVPEVQSDAVQQKTQEGYVRRFIYSYVMMNHVLETGDCSCGGKSAPYAPAQEIEDKLRKEYGAGWATSDAAQAYFNQSRALRPQVEALCGGDV
;
A
#
# COMPACT_ATOMS: atom_id res chain seq x y z
N MET A 1 49.97 10.97 -35.80
CA MET A 1 49.70 12.20 -35.04
C MET A 1 48.56 11.90 -34.09
N THR A 2 48.88 11.73 -32.81
CA THR A 2 47.96 11.28 -31.76
C THR A 2 47.70 12.45 -30.82
N VAL A 3 46.45 12.85 -30.63
CA VAL A 3 46.09 13.90 -29.66
C VAL A 3 45.29 13.28 -28.53
N VAL A 4 45.97 13.15 -27.39
CA VAL A 4 45.42 12.82 -26.07
C VAL A 4 44.75 14.08 -25.51
N LYS A 5 43.47 14.01 -25.12
CA LYS A 5 42.77 15.13 -24.46
C LYS A 5 42.45 14.76 -23.00
N ARG A 6 42.83 15.69 -22.12
CA ARG A 6 43.11 15.55 -20.69
C ARG A 6 41.85 15.42 -19.84
N ILE A 7 41.94 14.56 -18.82
CA ILE A 7 41.09 14.49 -17.62
C ILE A 7 41.39 15.73 -16.75
N ILE A 8 40.34 16.41 -16.27
CA ILE A 8 40.45 17.44 -15.23
C ILE A 8 39.62 16.99 -14.03
N PHE A 9 40.33 16.79 -12.92
CA PHE A 9 39.86 16.58 -11.56
C PHE A 9 39.81 17.95 -10.86
N LEU A 10 38.75 18.27 -10.11
CA LEU A 10 38.80 19.25 -9.00
C LEU A 10 37.65 19.01 -7.99
N PRO A 11 37.81 19.44 -6.72
CA PRO A 11 37.55 18.63 -5.52
C PRO A 11 36.36 19.08 -4.66
N ALA A 12 36.10 18.27 -3.63
CA ALA A 12 35.27 18.54 -2.45
C ALA A 12 35.72 19.74 -1.62
N ILE A 13 34.75 20.51 -1.06
CA ILE A 13 34.74 21.36 0.16
C ILE A 13 33.25 21.77 0.30
N GLY A 14 32.54 21.81 1.43
CA GLY A 14 32.83 21.64 2.85
C GLY A 14 31.56 22.05 3.61
N ALA A 15 31.29 21.41 4.75
CA ALA A 15 30.25 21.82 5.68
C ALA A 15 30.61 23.15 6.35
N MET A 16 29.65 24.05 6.53
CA MET A 16 29.71 25.08 7.58
C MET A 16 28.31 25.43 8.07
N ALA A 17 28.07 25.12 9.35
CA ALA A 17 27.09 25.77 10.19
C ALA A 17 27.66 27.12 10.65
N VAL A 18 26.85 28.19 10.65
CA VAL A 18 27.15 29.41 11.41
C VAL A 18 25.88 29.85 12.14
N PHE A 19 26.02 29.82 13.46
CA PHE A 19 25.12 30.33 14.47
C PHE A 19 25.19 31.87 14.57
N ALA A 20 24.05 32.46 14.93
CA ALA A 20 23.88 33.71 15.68
C ALA A 20 24.31 35.05 15.05
N LEU A 21 23.32 35.93 14.83
CA LEU A 21 23.45 37.32 15.26
C LEU A 21 22.16 37.78 15.95
N LEU A 22 22.28 38.00 17.25
CA LEU A 22 21.35 38.72 18.10
C LEU A 22 21.31 40.20 17.71
N GLY A 23 20.13 40.80 17.84
CA GLY A 23 20.02 42.18 18.31
C GLY A 23 19.31 43.12 17.36
N GLN A 24 18.01 43.34 17.59
CA GLN A 24 17.57 44.69 17.92
C GLN A 24 16.28 44.64 18.75
N LEU A 25 16.52 44.96 20.02
CA LEU A 25 15.60 45.28 21.08
C LEU A 25 14.73 46.48 20.68
N SER A 26 13.43 46.42 20.93
CA SER A 26 12.63 47.61 21.20
C SER A 26 11.65 47.25 22.32
N ALA A 27 11.82 48.01 23.39
CA ALA A 27 11.16 47.89 24.68
C ALA A 27 9.65 48.11 24.60
N GLN A 28 8.91 47.44 25.47
CA GLN A 28 7.98 47.98 26.48
C GLN A 28 7.60 46.78 27.37
N ASP A 29 8.12 46.66 28.60
CA ASP A 29 7.76 47.37 29.83
C ASP A 29 6.37 46.98 30.39
N GLU A 30 6.44 46.65 31.68
CA GLU A 30 5.39 46.41 32.68
C GLU A 30 4.83 44.99 32.87
N ALA A 31 5.26 44.45 34.02
CA ALA A 31 4.82 43.25 34.67
C ALA A 31 3.37 43.35 35.18
N THR A 32 2.67 42.22 35.18
CA THR A 32 2.10 41.58 36.40
C THR A 32 1.27 40.38 35.98
N THR A 33 1.76 39.17 36.30
CA THR A 33 0.94 37.95 36.31
C THR A 33 -0.17 38.04 37.37
N PRO A 34 -1.35 37.49 37.08
CA PRO A 34 -1.67 36.23 37.75
C PRO A 34 -2.26 35.16 36.82
N LYS A 35 -2.29 33.96 37.39
CA LYS A 35 -2.55 32.64 36.82
C LYS A 35 -4.06 32.35 36.62
N ALA A 36 -4.33 31.54 35.59
CA ALA A 36 -5.50 30.65 35.35
C ALA A 36 -6.84 31.19 34.82
N GLN A 37 -7.20 30.75 33.61
CA GLN A 37 -8.51 30.27 33.10
C GLN A 37 -8.38 30.20 31.56
N GLY A 38 -8.49 29.07 30.87
CA GLY A 38 -9.54 28.06 30.94
C GLY A 38 -10.56 28.34 29.83
N SER A 39 -10.65 27.43 28.85
CA SER A 39 -11.69 27.33 27.80
C SER A 39 -11.45 28.12 26.51
N GLY A 40 -11.25 27.38 25.41
CA GLY A 40 -11.12 27.95 24.06
C GLY A 40 -10.81 26.94 22.95
N ALA A 41 -10.45 25.70 23.28
CA ALA A 41 -10.14 24.66 22.29
C ALA A 41 -11.33 23.75 21.93
N SER A 42 -12.31 23.55 22.83
CA SER A 42 -13.39 22.57 22.61
C SER A 42 -14.48 22.97 21.61
N SER A 43 -14.56 24.25 21.23
CA SER A 43 -15.69 24.71 20.40
C SER A 43 -15.55 24.27 18.94
N LEU A 44 -14.33 24.25 18.39
CA LEU A 44 -14.14 24.02 16.96
C LEU A 44 -14.25 22.53 16.60
N GLU A 45 -13.72 21.63 17.43
CA GLU A 45 -13.92 20.18 17.28
C GLU A 45 -15.40 19.80 17.43
N SER A 46 -16.10 20.39 18.42
CA SER A 46 -17.54 20.15 18.63
C SER A 46 -18.40 20.61 17.46
N THR A 47 -18.02 21.70 16.77
CA THR A 47 -18.80 22.20 15.63
C THR A 47 -18.54 21.38 14.37
N LEU A 48 -17.31 20.85 14.22
CA LEU A 48 -16.95 19.99 13.10
C LEU A 48 -17.60 18.59 13.22
N GLU A 49 -17.64 18.04 14.43
CA GLU A 49 -18.31 16.77 14.73
C GLU A 49 -19.84 16.88 14.57
N GLN A 50 -20.45 18.00 14.99
CA GLN A 50 -21.87 18.26 14.77
C GLN A 50 -22.21 18.47 13.30
N ALA A 51 -21.36 19.18 12.54
CA ALA A 51 -21.54 19.37 11.10
C ALA A 51 -21.38 18.04 10.33
N ALA A 52 -20.46 17.16 10.74
CA ALA A 52 -20.30 15.83 10.15
C ALA A 52 -21.52 14.93 10.39
N SER A 53 -22.12 15.01 11.58
CA SER A 53 -23.33 14.26 11.95
C SER A 53 -24.59 14.75 11.22
N GLU A 54 -24.73 16.05 10.95
CA GLU A 54 -25.85 16.60 10.17
C GLU A 54 -25.74 16.30 8.66
N LEU A 55 -24.52 16.18 8.14
CA LEU A 55 -24.27 15.85 6.74
C LEU A 55 -24.26 14.34 6.46
N GLY A 56 -24.40 13.50 7.48
CA GLY A 56 -24.37 12.04 7.34
C GLY A 56 -23.04 11.50 6.84
N LEU A 57 -21.95 12.27 6.97
CA LEU A 57 -20.59 11.80 6.72
C LEU A 57 -20.13 11.01 7.96
N THR A 58 -20.67 9.81 8.13
CA THR A 58 -19.93 8.78 8.84
C THR A 58 -18.75 8.41 7.94
N ASP A 59 -17.53 8.43 8.47
CA ASP A 59 -16.28 8.03 7.76
C ASP A 59 -16.23 6.53 7.40
N GLU A 60 -17.39 5.89 7.40
CA GLU A 60 -17.62 4.54 6.94
C GLU A 60 -18.64 4.66 5.82
N ALA A 61 -18.15 4.86 4.59
CA ALA A 61 -18.91 4.43 3.44
C ALA A 61 -19.29 2.97 3.71
N PRO A 62 -20.59 2.60 3.72
CA PRO A 62 -20.95 1.21 3.96
C PRO A 62 -20.21 0.39 2.92
N ALA A 63 -19.31 -0.48 3.38
CA ALA A 63 -18.71 -1.48 2.52
C ALA A 63 -19.87 -2.13 1.76
N PRO A 64 -19.82 -2.22 0.42
CA PRO A 64 -20.92 -2.82 -0.32
C PRO A 64 -21.13 -4.21 0.28
N ALA A 65 -22.28 -4.40 0.95
CA ALA A 65 -22.63 -5.69 1.50
C ALA A 65 -22.57 -6.67 0.33
N ALA A 66 -21.76 -7.72 0.44
CA ALA A 66 -21.59 -8.73 -0.59
C ALA A 66 -22.97 -9.20 -1.05
N THR A 67 -23.42 -8.70 -2.19
CA THR A 67 -24.72 -9.07 -2.77
C THR A 67 -24.64 -10.46 -3.41
N ALA A 68 -23.43 -11.02 -3.50
CA ALA A 68 -23.15 -12.35 -4.01
C ALA A 68 -22.98 -13.37 -2.88
N ILE A 69 -23.53 -14.56 -3.08
CA ILE A 69 -23.29 -15.74 -2.24
C ILE A 69 -21.78 -15.95 -2.13
N ASN A 70 -21.24 -15.91 -0.90
CA ASN A 70 -19.85 -16.23 -0.64
C ASN A 70 -19.54 -17.65 -1.11
N THR A 71 -18.79 -17.77 -2.21
CA THR A 71 -18.40 -19.06 -2.79
C THR A 71 -16.94 -19.34 -2.42
N PRO A 72 -16.60 -20.45 -1.74
CA PRO A 72 -15.21 -20.71 -1.35
C PRO A 72 -14.24 -20.74 -2.55
N TYR A 73 -13.01 -20.21 -2.39
CA TYR A 73 -11.99 -20.17 -3.45
C TYR A 73 -11.71 -21.53 -4.07
N ARG A 74 -11.77 -22.61 -3.26
CA ARG A 74 -11.53 -23.99 -3.71
C ARG A 74 -12.57 -24.50 -4.71
N ASP A 75 -13.78 -23.93 -4.67
CA ASP A 75 -14.91 -24.33 -5.50
C ASP A 75 -14.95 -23.52 -6.81
N CYS A 76 -14.10 -22.50 -6.94
CA CYS A 76 -14.04 -21.65 -8.12
C CYS A 76 -13.12 -22.21 -9.20
N PRO A 77 -13.54 -22.13 -10.49
CA PRO A 77 -12.72 -22.58 -11.59
C PRO A 77 -11.48 -21.69 -11.73
N LYS A 78 -10.32 -22.32 -11.88
CA LYS A 78 -9.07 -21.59 -12.13
C LYS A 78 -9.03 -21.09 -13.56
N VAL A 79 -8.60 -19.85 -13.77
CA VAL A 79 -8.33 -19.32 -15.11
C VAL A 79 -7.25 -20.15 -15.83
N PRO A 80 -7.29 -20.28 -17.18
CA PRO A 80 -6.42 -21.19 -17.93
C PRO A 80 -4.92 -20.98 -17.68
N GLU A 81 -4.48 -19.73 -17.50
CA GLU A 81 -3.08 -19.37 -17.29
C GLU A 81 -2.53 -19.98 -16.00
N VAL A 82 -3.35 -20.04 -14.95
CA VAL A 82 -2.97 -20.66 -13.68
C VAL A 82 -2.81 -22.16 -13.83
N GLN A 83 -3.48 -22.78 -14.79
CA GLN A 83 -3.37 -24.21 -15.07
C GLN A 83 -2.16 -24.55 -15.94
N SER A 84 -1.46 -23.55 -16.49
CA SER A 84 -0.29 -23.77 -17.34
C SER A 84 0.88 -24.42 -16.57
N ASP A 85 1.75 -25.12 -17.31
CA ASP A 85 2.96 -25.72 -16.76
C ASP A 85 3.86 -24.70 -16.05
N ALA A 86 3.98 -23.49 -16.61
CA ALA A 86 4.78 -22.42 -16.01
C ALA A 86 4.34 -22.07 -14.58
N VAL A 87 3.03 -22.14 -14.30
CA VAL A 87 2.46 -21.85 -12.98
C VAL A 87 2.36 -23.10 -12.12
N GLN A 88 2.09 -24.29 -12.68
CA GLN A 88 1.86 -25.52 -11.90
C GLN A 88 3.13 -26.31 -11.58
N GLN A 89 4.24 -26.09 -12.28
CA GLN A 89 5.50 -26.76 -11.97
C GLN A 89 5.92 -26.53 -10.52
N LYS A 90 6.57 -27.54 -9.93
CA LYS A 90 7.12 -27.50 -8.56
C LYS A 90 8.52 -26.87 -8.55
N THR A 91 8.65 -25.73 -9.20
CA THR A 91 9.88 -24.92 -9.25
C THR A 91 9.68 -23.65 -8.42
N GLN A 92 10.78 -22.99 -8.06
CA GLN A 92 10.74 -21.71 -7.35
C GLN A 92 9.87 -20.68 -8.10
N GLU A 93 10.04 -20.61 -9.42
CA GLU A 93 9.24 -19.74 -10.28
C GLU A 93 7.74 -20.08 -10.25
N GLY A 94 7.38 -21.37 -10.33
CA GLY A 94 5.99 -21.79 -10.18
C GLY A 94 5.39 -21.40 -8.82
N TYR A 95 6.18 -21.47 -7.73
CA TYR A 95 5.73 -20.99 -6.41
C TYR A 95 5.48 -19.48 -6.38
N VAL A 96 6.43 -18.68 -6.88
CA VAL A 96 6.29 -17.22 -6.94
C VAL A 96 5.03 -16.83 -7.73
N ARG A 97 4.83 -17.43 -8.92
CA ARG A 97 3.65 -17.19 -9.77
C ARG A 97 2.33 -17.50 -9.05
N ARG A 98 2.24 -18.65 -8.36
CA ARG A 98 1.04 -19.02 -7.59
C ARG A 98 0.76 -18.06 -6.43
N PHE A 99 1.80 -17.55 -5.75
CA PHE A 99 1.62 -16.59 -4.66
C PHE A 99 1.25 -15.19 -5.16
N ILE A 100 1.85 -14.73 -6.26
CA ILE A 100 1.42 -13.50 -6.94
C ILE A 100 -0.06 -13.61 -7.31
N TYR A 101 -0.48 -14.72 -7.92
CA TYR A 101 -1.88 -14.90 -8.29
C TYR A 101 -2.82 -14.96 -7.08
N SER A 102 -2.39 -15.58 -5.97
CA SER A 102 -3.15 -15.58 -4.71
C SER A 102 -3.36 -14.17 -4.16
N TYR A 103 -2.34 -13.30 -4.26
CA TYR A 103 -2.46 -11.89 -3.91
C TYR A 103 -3.46 -11.16 -4.82
N VAL A 104 -3.35 -11.37 -6.14
CA VAL A 104 -4.24 -10.75 -7.13
C VAL A 104 -5.70 -11.14 -6.93
N MET A 105 -6.00 -12.43 -6.69
CA MET A 105 -7.36 -12.88 -6.41
C MET A 105 -7.96 -12.17 -5.21
N MET A 106 -7.23 -12.08 -4.10
CA MET A 106 -7.70 -11.44 -2.88
C MET A 106 -7.93 -9.94 -3.09
N ASN A 107 -6.98 -9.27 -3.74
CA ASN A 107 -7.09 -7.84 -4.05
C ASN A 107 -8.29 -7.56 -4.97
N HIS A 108 -8.54 -8.40 -5.96
CA HIS A 108 -9.65 -8.23 -6.88
C HIS A 108 -11.03 -8.31 -6.18
N VAL A 109 -11.19 -9.22 -5.21
CA VAL A 109 -12.43 -9.27 -4.41
C VAL A 109 -12.60 -7.99 -3.59
N LEU A 110 -11.53 -7.47 -2.99
CA LEU A 110 -11.58 -6.21 -2.24
C LEU A 110 -11.93 -5.01 -3.13
N GLU A 111 -11.42 -4.98 -4.36
CA GLU A 111 -11.69 -3.91 -5.33
C GLU A 111 -13.11 -3.96 -5.89
N THR A 112 -13.65 -5.17 -6.09
CA THR A 112 -14.94 -5.36 -6.77
C THR A 112 -16.13 -5.57 -5.82
N GLY A 113 -15.87 -6.03 -4.59
CA GLY A 113 -16.92 -6.50 -3.69
C GLY A 113 -17.57 -7.83 -4.10
N ASP A 114 -17.08 -8.51 -5.14
CA ASP A 114 -17.70 -9.74 -5.64
C ASP A 114 -17.15 -10.99 -4.93
N CYS A 115 -17.96 -11.53 -4.03
CA CYS A 115 -17.66 -12.74 -3.26
C CYS A 115 -18.02 -14.05 -3.97
N SER A 116 -18.54 -13.99 -5.21
CA SER A 116 -18.74 -15.15 -6.06
C SER A 116 -17.43 -15.57 -6.76
N CYS A 117 -17.50 -16.61 -7.60
CA CYS A 117 -16.36 -16.98 -8.43
C CYS A 117 -16.00 -15.93 -9.49
N GLY A 118 -16.86 -14.95 -9.79
CA GLY A 118 -16.54 -13.81 -10.66
C GLY A 118 -15.40 -12.98 -10.08
N GLY A 119 -15.53 -12.52 -8.84
CA GLY A 119 -14.48 -11.78 -8.14
C GLY A 119 -13.35 -12.66 -7.60
N LYS A 120 -13.63 -13.91 -7.20
CA LYS A 120 -12.60 -14.81 -6.66
C LYS A 120 -11.69 -15.44 -7.72
N SER A 121 -12.12 -15.49 -8.99
CA SER A 121 -11.32 -16.01 -10.11
C SER A 121 -10.80 -14.85 -10.95
N ALA A 122 -9.93 -14.02 -10.36
CA ALA A 122 -9.43 -12.82 -11.00
C ALA A 122 -8.75 -13.12 -12.36
N PRO A 123 -8.84 -12.19 -13.34
CA PRO A 123 -8.05 -12.27 -14.57
C PRO A 123 -6.55 -12.43 -14.27
N TYR A 124 -5.80 -13.13 -15.13
CA TYR A 124 -4.37 -13.36 -14.90
C TYR A 124 -3.49 -12.14 -15.26
N ALA A 125 -4.02 -11.18 -16.04
CA ALA A 125 -3.24 -10.03 -16.52
C ALA A 125 -2.55 -9.20 -15.40
N PRO A 126 -3.21 -8.86 -14.27
CA PRO A 126 -2.52 -8.17 -13.17
C PRO A 126 -1.38 -8.97 -12.55
N ALA A 127 -1.47 -10.31 -12.52
CA ALA A 127 -0.36 -11.15 -12.08
C ALA A 127 0.83 -11.06 -13.05
N GLN A 128 0.56 -11.06 -14.37
CA GLN A 128 1.60 -10.88 -15.38
C GLN A 128 2.30 -9.53 -15.26
N GLU A 129 1.56 -8.45 -15.00
CA GLU A 129 2.16 -7.13 -14.78
C GLU A 129 3.12 -7.11 -13.58
N ILE A 130 2.78 -7.82 -12.51
CA ILE A 130 3.66 -7.98 -11.35
C ILE A 130 4.91 -8.77 -11.74
N GLU A 131 4.76 -9.90 -12.42
CA GLU A 131 5.90 -10.70 -12.86
C GLU A 131 6.80 -9.93 -13.84
N ASP A 132 6.23 -9.13 -14.74
CA ASP A 132 6.96 -8.29 -15.69
C ASP A 132 7.78 -7.22 -14.96
N LYS A 133 7.21 -6.61 -13.92
CA LYS A 133 7.93 -5.68 -13.04
C LYS A 133 9.10 -6.36 -12.35
N LEU A 134 8.89 -7.54 -11.76
CA LEU A 134 9.96 -8.31 -11.11
C LEU A 134 11.05 -8.72 -12.12
N ARG A 135 10.68 -9.15 -13.33
CA ARG A 135 11.63 -9.48 -14.40
C ARG A 135 12.43 -8.28 -14.84
N LYS A 136 11.81 -7.09 -14.92
CA LYS A 136 12.51 -5.85 -15.25
C LYS A 136 13.50 -5.42 -14.18
N GLU A 137 13.16 -5.63 -12.91
CA GLU A 137 13.99 -5.21 -11.77
C GLU A 137 15.15 -6.20 -11.49
N TYR A 138 14.89 -7.50 -11.59
CA TYR A 138 15.80 -8.55 -11.11
C TYR A 138 16.31 -9.49 -12.21
N GLY A 139 15.84 -9.34 -13.46
CA GLY A 139 16.29 -10.13 -14.60
C GLY A 139 15.92 -11.61 -14.51
N ALA A 140 16.81 -12.50 -14.99
CA ALA A 140 16.56 -13.94 -15.04
C ALA A 140 16.38 -14.60 -13.65
N GLY A 141 16.84 -13.95 -12.57
CA GLY A 141 16.71 -14.42 -11.19
C GLY A 141 15.52 -13.86 -10.44
N TRP A 142 14.54 -13.27 -11.14
CA TRP A 142 13.41 -12.56 -10.53
C TRP A 142 12.57 -13.39 -9.55
N ALA A 143 12.46 -14.69 -9.80
CA ALA A 143 11.68 -15.60 -8.96
C ALA A 143 12.50 -16.06 -7.75
N THR A 144 12.70 -15.16 -6.78
CA THR A 144 13.44 -15.45 -5.55
C THR A 144 12.54 -16.06 -4.47
N SER A 145 13.15 -16.64 -3.44
CA SER A 145 12.43 -17.03 -2.21
C SER A 145 11.81 -15.83 -1.50
N ASP A 146 12.48 -14.68 -1.54
CA ASP A 146 11.98 -13.45 -0.94
C ASP A 146 10.72 -12.95 -1.66
N ALA A 147 10.70 -13.00 -2.99
CA ALA A 147 9.51 -12.67 -3.78
C ALA A 147 8.35 -13.62 -3.44
N ALA A 148 8.61 -14.93 -3.35
CA ALA A 148 7.60 -15.91 -2.96
C ALA A 148 7.03 -15.60 -1.57
N GLN A 149 7.90 -15.36 -0.58
CA GLN A 149 7.49 -15.06 0.79
C GLN A 149 6.72 -13.74 0.89
N ALA A 150 7.15 -12.71 0.15
CA ALA A 150 6.51 -11.41 0.13
C ALA A 150 5.05 -11.50 -0.35
N TYR A 151 4.80 -12.13 -1.49
CA TYR A 151 3.44 -12.26 -2.03
C TYR A 151 2.59 -13.25 -1.24
N PHE A 152 3.19 -14.31 -0.68
CA PHE A 152 2.48 -15.17 0.26
C PHE A 152 1.99 -14.36 1.48
N ASN A 153 2.87 -13.59 2.12
CA ASN A 153 2.53 -12.77 3.28
C ASN A 153 1.47 -11.72 2.95
N GLN A 154 1.57 -11.05 1.79
CA GLN A 154 0.58 -10.09 1.34
C GLN A 154 -0.78 -10.74 1.13
N SER A 155 -0.85 -11.90 0.45
CA SER A 155 -2.12 -12.63 0.28
C SER A 155 -2.74 -13.04 1.62
N ARG A 156 -1.91 -13.43 2.60
CA ARG A 156 -2.36 -13.77 3.96
C ARG A 156 -2.85 -12.55 4.73
N ALA A 157 -2.27 -11.37 4.51
CA ALA A 157 -2.70 -10.13 5.13
C ALA A 157 -4.03 -9.60 4.57
N LEU A 158 -4.34 -9.89 3.29
CA LEU A 158 -5.60 -9.53 2.67
C LEU A 158 -6.75 -10.45 3.08
N ARG A 159 -6.46 -11.73 3.37
CA ARG A 159 -7.49 -12.73 3.64
C ARG A 159 -8.52 -12.32 4.72
N PRO A 160 -8.14 -11.79 5.91
CA PRO A 160 -9.13 -11.36 6.91
C PRO A 160 -10.04 -10.23 6.42
N GLN A 161 -9.54 -9.36 5.53
CA GLN A 161 -10.34 -8.27 4.95
C GLN A 161 -11.38 -8.84 3.98
N VAL A 162 -10.99 -9.84 3.16
CA VAL A 162 -11.91 -10.54 2.26
C VAL A 162 -12.94 -11.34 3.06
N GLU A 163 -12.54 -12.01 4.15
CA GLU A 163 -13.46 -12.75 5.03
C GLU A 163 -14.47 -11.81 5.71
N ALA A 164 -14.02 -10.63 6.15
CA ALA A 164 -14.90 -9.59 6.69
C ALA A 164 -15.89 -9.06 5.64
N LEU A 165 -15.41 -8.82 4.41
CA LEU A 165 -16.23 -8.35 3.29
C LEU A 165 -17.27 -9.40 2.85
N CYS A 166 -16.87 -10.68 2.82
CA CYS A 166 -17.69 -11.78 2.32
C CYS A 166 -18.48 -12.53 3.41
N GLY A 167 -18.39 -12.10 4.67
CA GLY A 167 -19.18 -12.63 5.77
C GLY A 167 -18.82 -14.06 6.21
N GLY A 168 -17.54 -14.45 6.12
CA GLY A 168 -17.07 -15.76 6.58
C GLY A 168 -15.89 -16.31 5.79
N ASP A 169 -15.64 -17.61 5.95
CA ASP A 169 -14.51 -18.30 5.31
C ASP A 169 -14.49 -18.11 3.79
N VAL A 170 -13.28 -17.90 3.26
CA VAL A 170 -13.01 -17.73 1.81
C VAL A 170 -12.13 -18.83 1.27
#